data_AF-A0A060CV43-F1
#
_entry.id   AF-A0A060CV43-F1
#
_cell.length_a   1.000
_cell.length_b   1.000
_cell.length_c   1.000
_cell.angle_alpha   90.00
_cell.angle_beta   90.00
_cell.angle_gamma   90.00
#
_symmetry.space_group_name_H-M   'P 1'
#
loop_
_entity.id
_entity.type
_entity.pdbx_description
1 polymer ?
#
loop_
_entity_poly.entity_id
_entity_poly.type
_entity_poly.pdbx_seq_one_letter_code
_entity_poly.pdbx_strand_id
1 'polypeptide(L)'
;MTQELRLFFIALQFLTRVPVPRRLGFEPAWLQACLRHFPLVGACVGAWAAAIFWFALLLWPPLVASTVSLVATVWLTGAFHEDGLADTCDALGGAVSRERALAIMKDSRIGSYGAVALVLALVLKVTAVAGLASAAQTDGLAWAAMALIWSHAVSRAAPVWLVWRLPYAAMPSTRRPSHWPRGRAAAAWASRWSGSGSPAVQPCGSRSGPRLLPGRLRFGWPCLPWRHAHRPRCVARAGCTTGWAVSPATRWAPRSRSSNWSAC
;
A
#
# COMPACT_ATOMS: atom_id res chain seq x y z
N MET A 1 13.99 -22.68 3.49
CA MET A 1 13.61 -21.29 3.82
C MET A 1 12.50 -21.36 4.86
N THR A 2 12.68 -20.73 6.01
CA THR A 2 11.68 -20.78 7.10
C THR A 2 10.40 -20.08 6.69
N GLN A 3 9.26 -20.53 7.22
CA GLN A 3 7.95 -19.95 6.92
C GLN A 3 7.90 -18.45 7.23
N GLU A 4 8.57 -18.00 8.31
CA GLU A 4 8.65 -16.59 8.68
C GLU A 4 9.32 -15.71 7.63
N LEU A 5 10.41 -16.20 7.01
CA LEU A 5 11.07 -15.45 5.94
C LEU A 5 10.13 -15.27 4.73
N ARG A 6 9.27 -16.27 4.44
CA ARG A 6 8.30 -16.15 3.32
C ARG A 6 7.30 -15.05 3.61
N LEU A 7 6.77 -15.02 4.83
CA LEU A 7 5.84 -14.00 5.26
C LEU A 7 6.47 -12.60 5.27
N PHE A 8 7.73 -12.49 5.68
CA PHE A 8 8.48 -11.23 5.57
C PHE A 8 8.57 -10.76 4.11
N PHE A 9 8.96 -11.62 3.16
CA PHE A 9 9.03 -11.24 1.75
C PHE A 9 7.67 -10.88 1.15
N ILE A 10 6.59 -11.52 1.60
CA ILE A 10 5.22 -11.16 1.18
C ILE A 10 4.84 -9.79 1.73
N ALA A 11 5.17 -9.49 2.99
CA ALA A 11 4.96 -8.15 3.55
C ALA A 11 5.81 -7.10 2.80
N LEU A 12 7.06 -7.41 2.46
CA LEU A 12 7.95 -6.55 1.69
C LEU A 12 7.36 -6.25 0.30
N GLN A 13 6.88 -7.29 -0.40
CA GLN A 13 6.22 -7.14 -1.70
C GLN A 13 4.93 -6.32 -1.62
N PHE A 14 4.19 -6.45 -0.52
CA PHE A 14 2.93 -5.72 -0.34
C PHE A 14 3.15 -4.23 -0.07
N LEU A 15 4.17 -3.88 0.74
CA LEU A 15 4.41 -2.51 1.19
C LEU A 15 5.42 -1.73 0.33
N THR A 16 6.13 -2.40 -0.58
CA THR A 16 7.20 -1.80 -1.38
C THR A 16 7.19 -2.31 -2.82
N ARG A 17 7.88 -1.60 -3.72
CA ARG A 17 8.11 -2.00 -5.11
C ARG A 17 9.32 -2.91 -5.28
N VAL A 18 9.91 -3.44 -4.19
CA VAL A 18 11.06 -4.33 -4.26
C VAL A 18 10.64 -5.65 -4.93
N PRO A 19 11.30 -6.09 -6.02
CA PRO A 19 10.93 -7.31 -6.70
C PRO A 19 11.26 -8.54 -5.82
N VAL A 20 10.24 -9.35 -5.56
CA VAL A 20 10.36 -10.56 -4.74
C VAL A 20 10.33 -11.81 -5.64
N PRO A 21 11.26 -12.78 -5.47
CA PRO A 21 11.35 -13.95 -6.35
C PRO A 21 10.07 -14.80 -6.40
N ARG A 22 9.56 -15.09 -7.60
CA ARG A 22 8.34 -15.90 -7.81
C ARG A 22 8.40 -17.30 -7.18
N ARG A 23 9.60 -17.87 -7.04
CA ARG A 23 9.86 -19.18 -6.39
C ARG A 23 9.40 -19.26 -4.93
N LEU A 24 9.09 -18.13 -4.30
CA LEU A 24 8.62 -18.06 -2.92
C LEU A 24 7.19 -18.60 -2.75
N GLY A 25 6.42 -18.66 -3.84
CA GLY A 25 5.00 -19.02 -3.81
C GLY A 25 4.14 -17.92 -3.18
N PHE A 26 2.83 -18.07 -3.31
CA PHE A 26 1.86 -17.20 -2.67
C PHE A 26 0.60 -17.99 -2.35
N GLU A 27 0.07 -17.79 -1.15
CA GLU A 27 -1.22 -18.35 -0.75
C GLU A 27 -2.05 -17.25 -0.08
N PRO A 28 -3.36 -17.13 -0.36
CA PRO A 28 -4.17 -16.04 0.17
C PRO A 28 -4.15 -15.90 1.70
N ALA A 29 -4.04 -17.02 2.42
CA ALA A 29 -3.95 -17.04 3.88
C ALA A 29 -2.69 -16.32 4.41
N TRP A 30 -1.63 -16.23 3.59
CA TRP A 30 -0.37 -15.61 4.00
C TRP A 30 -0.45 -14.08 4.07
N LEU A 31 -1.40 -13.45 3.38
CA LEU A 31 -1.62 -11.99 3.47
C LEU A 31 -2.00 -11.56 4.89
N GLN A 32 -2.73 -12.40 5.63
CA GLN A 32 -3.05 -12.12 7.02
C GLN A 32 -1.88 -12.43 7.94
N ALA A 33 -1.22 -13.57 7.69
CA ALA A 33 -0.09 -14.00 8.50
C ALA A 33 1.14 -13.09 8.35
N CYS A 34 1.25 -12.32 7.26
CA CYS A 34 2.37 -11.40 7.02
C CYS A 34 2.23 -10.05 7.73
N LEU A 35 1.03 -9.69 8.21
CA LEU A 35 0.77 -8.41 8.90
C LEU A 35 1.73 -8.16 10.07
N ARG A 36 2.12 -9.20 10.80
CA ARG A 36 3.10 -9.11 11.90
C ARG A 36 4.48 -8.61 11.48
N HIS A 37 4.84 -8.74 10.20
CA HIS A 37 6.11 -8.30 9.65
C HIS A 37 6.05 -6.87 9.13
N PHE A 38 4.88 -6.22 9.13
CA PHE A 38 4.73 -4.84 8.64
C PHE A 38 5.62 -3.84 9.40
N PRO A 39 5.72 -3.85 10.74
CA PRO A 39 6.61 -2.95 11.47
C PRO A 39 8.08 -3.16 11.11
N LEU A 40 8.50 -4.41 10.91
CA LEU A 40 9.87 -4.75 10.50
C LEU A 40 10.17 -4.24 9.09
N VAL A 41 9.26 -4.43 8.14
CA VAL A 41 9.38 -3.83 6.79
C VAL A 41 9.40 -2.31 6.87
N GLY A 42 8.61 -1.70 7.77
CA GLY A 42 8.66 -0.28 8.07
C GLY A 42 10.04 0.17 8.54
N ALA A 43 10.66 -0.55 9.48
CA ALA A 43 12.02 -0.28 9.94
C ALA A 43 13.04 -0.39 8.79
N CYS A 44 12.91 -1.37 7.88
CA CYS A 44 13.77 -1.46 6.69
C CYS A 44 13.62 -0.25 5.77
N VAL A 45 12.39 0.22 5.53
CA VAL A 45 12.14 1.43 4.72
C VAL A 45 12.69 2.67 5.43
N GLY A 46 12.58 2.75 6.75
CA GLY A 46 13.14 3.85 7.54
C GLY A 46 14.68 3.84 7.56
N ALA A 47 15.31 2.66 7.58
CA ALA A 47 16.75 2.52 7.44
C ALA A 47 17.23 2.96 6.04
N TRP A 48 16.47 2.60 4.99
CA TRP A 48 16.70 3.13 3.64
C TRP A 48 16.58 4.66 3.61
N ALA A 49 15.54 5.22 4.23
CA ALA A 49 15.34 6.66 4.32
C ALA A 49 16.53 7.36 5.02
N ALA A 50 16.97 6.82 6.16
CA ALA A 50 18.10 7.33 6.93
C ALA A 50 19.42 7.25 6.14
N ALA A 51 19.66 6.17 5.41
CA ALA A 51 20.84 6.04 4.57
C ALA A 51 20.86 7.09 3.44
N ILE A 52 19.76 7.25 2.71
CA ILE A 52 19.64 8.26 1.65
C ILE A 52 19.80 9.68 2.23
N PHE A 53 19.18 9.93 3.39
CA PHE A 53 19.30 11.21 4.08
C PHE A 53 20.76 11.52 4.45
N TRP A 54 21.45 10.56 5.07
CA TRP A 54 22.87 10.69 5.43
C TRP A 54 23.76 10.98 4.22
N PHE A 55 23.62 10.22 3.13
CA PHE A 55 24.41 10.45 1.92
C PHE A 55 24.08 11.80 1.26
N ALA A 56 22.82 12.22 1.25
CA ALA A 56 22.41 13.50 0.69
C ALA A 56 22.96 14.69 1.49
N LEU A 57 23.13 14.56 2.81
CA LEU A 57 23.74 15.60 3.65
C LEU A 57 25.21 15.85 3.33
N LEU A 58 25.91 14.91 2.69
CA LEU A 58 27.29 15.12 2.23
C LEU A 58 27.37 16.15 1.09
N LEU A 59 26.25 16.41 0.41
CA LEU A 59 26.20 17.23 -0.80
C LEU A 59 25.27 18.44 -0.66
N TRP A 60 24.24 18.35 0.18
CA TRP A 60 23.18 19.36 0.25
C TRP A 60 22.76 19.73 1.68
N PRO A 61 22.16 20.91 1.88
CA PRO A 61 21.60 21.31 3.17
C PRO A 61 20.49 20.37 3.67
N PRO A 62 20.20 20.36 4.99
CA PRO A 62 19.23 19.44 5.61
C PRO A 62 17.84 19.43 4.96
N LEU A 63 17.36 20.59 4.49
CA LEU A 63 16.06 20.68 3.82
C LEU A 63 16.03 19.88 2.51
N VAL A 64 17.07 20.02 1.69
CA VAL A 64 17.21 19.30 0.41
C VAL A 64 17.45 17.82 0.67
N ALA A 65 18.33 17.47 1.61
CA ALA A 65 18.59 16.08 1.99
C ALA A 65 17.31 15.37 2.49
N SER A 66 16.50 16.05 3.31
CA SER A 66 15.21 15.52 3.80
C SER A 66 14.22 15.31 2.66
N THR A 67 14.19 16.23 1.70
CA THR A 67 13.34 16.12 0.51
C THR A 67 13.76 14.93 -0.37
N VAL A 68 15.06 14.75 -0.61
CA VAL A 68 15.59 13.62 -1.38
C VAL A 68 15.28 12.29 -0.69
N SER A 69 15.45 12.20 0.63
CA SER A 69 15.07 11.04 1.42
C SER A 69 13.57 10.73 1.31
N LEU A 70 12.71 11.74 1.42
CA LEU A 70 11.26 11.59 1.24
C LEU A 70 10.93 11.06 -0.16
N VAL A 71 11.47 11.67 -1.22
CA VAL A 71 11.27 11.21 -2.61
C VAL A 71 11.69 9.75 -2.76
N ALA A 72 12.83 9.36 -2.21
CA ALA A 72 13.32 7.99 -2.27
C ALA A 72 12.37 7.00 -1.57
N THR A 73 11.80 7.37 -0.42
CA THR A 73 10.84 6.51 0.29
C THR A 73 9.50 6.42 -0.44
N VAL A 74 8.96 7.53 -0.96
CA VAL A 74 7.73 7.55 -1.77
C VAL A 74 7.90 6.71 -3.04
N TRP A 75 9.07 6.78 -3.67
CA TRP A 75 9.39 5.94 -4.82
C TRP A 75 9.47 4.45 -4.45
N LEU A 76 10.13 4.12 -3.34
CA LEU A 76 10.30 2.74 -2.87
C LEU A 76 8.97 2.08 -2.45
N THR A 77 8.11 2.79 -1.72
CA THR A 77 6.81 2.29 -1.25
C THR A 77 5.72 2.42 -2.30
N GLY A 78 5.93 3.30 -3.26
CA GLY A 78 4.98 3.64 -4.29
C GLY A 78 3.82 4.50 -3.86
N ALA A 79 4.08 5.42 -2.94
CA ALA A 79 3.10 6.34 -2.39
C ALA A 79 1.92 5.62 -1.71
N PHE A 80 2.08 4.36 -1.29
CA PHE A 80 0.97 3.55 -0.78
C PHE A 80 0.31 4.13 0.48
N HIS A 81 1.08 4.81 1.34
CA HIS A 81 0.53 5.43 2.55
C HIS A 81 -0.03 6.82 2.26
N GLU A 82 0.60 7.53 1.34
CA GLU A 82 0.19 8.83 0.84
C GLU A 82 -1.18 8.73 0.13
N ASP A 83 -1.37 7.72 -0.71
CA ASP A 83 -2.64 7.40 -1.38
C ASP A 83 -3.75 7.14 -0.36
N GLY A 84 -3.49 6.27 0.63
CA GLY A 84 -4.45 5.99 1.69
C GLY A 84 -4.78 7.21 2.57
N LEU A 85 -3.84 8.14 2.75
CA LEU A 85 -4.11 9.42 3.43
C LEU A 85 -5.03 10.30 2.59
N ALA A 86 -4.77 10.43 1.28
CA ALA A 86 -5.59 11.21 0.37
C ALA A 86 -7.02 10.67 0.32
N ASP A 87 -7.18 9.36 0.08
CA ASP A 87 -8.48 8.68 0.05
C ASP A 87 -9.28 8.86 1.34
N THR A 88 -8.60 8.79 2.49
CA THR A 88 -9.24 8.94 3.79
C THR A 88 -9.71 10.39 4.00
N CYS A 89 -8.88 11.37 3.65
CA CYS A 89 -9.24 12.78 3.75
C CYS A 89 -10.37 13.17 2.79
N ASP A 90 -10.36 12.66 1.56
CA ASP A 90 -11.44 12.89 0.59
C ASP A 90 -12.76 12.23 1.01
N ALA A 91 -12.70 11.01 1.55
CA ALA A 91 -13.89 10.29 1.98
C ALA A 91 -14.52 10.87 3.25
N LEU A 92 -13.71 11.35 4.21
CA LEU A 92 -14.19 11.83 5.51
C LEU A 92 -14.35 13.36 5.57
N GLY A 93 -13.64 14.13 4.75
CA GLY A 93 -13.65 15.59 4.80
C GLY A 93 -14.97 16.21 4.35
N GLY A 94 -15.75 15.53 3.50
CA GLY A 94 -16.97 16.06 2.90
C GLY A 94 -18.27 15.83 3.69
N ALA A 95 -18.23 15.30 4.92
CA ALA A 95 -19.42 14.95 5.71
C ALA A 95 -20.50 14.17 4.90
N VAL A 96 -20.05 13.20 4.10
CA VAL A 96 -20.91 12.44 3.19
C VAL A 96 -21.48 11.18 3.85
N SER A 97 -22.53 10.61 3.24
CA SER A 97 -23.03 9.29 3.67
C SER A 97 -21.95 8.21 3.56
N ARG A 98 -22.08 7.15 4.36
CA ARG A 98 -21.14 6.02 4.36
C ARG A 98 -20.97 5.40 2.97
N GLU A 99 -22.06 5.25 2.23
CA GLU A 99 -22.07 4.68 0.89
C GLU A 99 -21.26 5.54 -0.07
N ARG A 100 -21.36 6.88 0.07
CA ARG A 100 -20.59 7.82 -0.74
C ARG A 100 -19.13 7.84 -0.35
N ALA A 101 -18.80 7.82 0.94
CA ALA A 101 -17.42 7.72 1.41
C ALA A 101 -16.74 6.45 0.85
N LEU A 102 -17.41 5.29 0.91
CA LEU A 102 -16.89 4.04 0.35
C LEU A 102 -16.78 4.04 -1.17
N ALA A 103 -17.60 4.84 -1.87
CA ALA A 103 -17.48 5.03 -3.31
C ALA A 103 -16.28 5.92 -3.65
N ILE A 104 -16.02 6.96 -2.86
CA ILE A 104 -14.86 7.86 -3.02
C ILE A 104 -13.56 7.07 -2.84
N MET A 105 -13.44 6.24 -1.79
CA MET A 105 -12.25 5.41 -1.56
C MET A 105 -11.96 4.36 -2.66
N LYS A 106 -12.88 4.16 -3.61
CA LYS A 106 -12.68 3.26 -4.77
C LYS A 106 -12.44 4.03 -6.07
N ASP A 107 -12.63 5.35 -6.03
CA ASP A 107 -12.34 6.24 -7.14
C ASP A 107 -10.85 6.54 -7.11
N SER A 108 -10.19 6.48 -8.27
CA SER A 108 -8.76 6.80 -8.36
C SER A 108 -8.48 8.29 -8.49
N ARG A 109 -9.51 9.14 -8.49
CA ARG A 109 -9.40 10.59 -8.61
C ARG A 109 -9.15 11.23 -7.25
N ILE A 110 -8.14 12.09 -7.19
CA ILE A 110 -7.86 12.90 -6.02
C ILE A 110 -8.88 14.05 -5.89
N GLY A 111 -9.38 14.26 -4.67
CA GLY A 111 -10.21 15.40 -4.31
C GLY A 111 -9.40 16.53 -3.65
N SER A 112 -10.08 17.62 -3.31
CA SER A 112 -9.44 18.80 -2.72
C SER A 112 -8.92 18.53 -1.31
N TYR A 113 -9.65 17.76 -0.50
CA TYR A 113 -9.23 17.42 0.87
C TYR A 113 -7.99 16.51 0.85
N GLY A 114 -7.97 15.51 -0.03
CA GLY A 114 -6.82 14.63 -0.23
C GLY A 114 -5.60 15.39 -0.72
N ALA A 115 -5.76 16.30 -1.68
CA ALA A 115 -4.67 17.14 -2.17
C ALA A 115 -4.07 18.03 -1.06
N VAL A 116 -4.92 18.74 -0.29
CA VAL A 116 -4.46 19.57 0.83
C VAL A 116 -3.77 18.73 1.90
N ALA A 117 -4.33 17.57 2.27
CA ALA A 117 -3.75 16.68 3.24
C ALA A 117 -2.37 16.17 2.82
N LEU A 118 -2.20 15.79 1.54
CA LEU A 118 -0.91 15.37 0.99
C LEU A 118 0.14 16.48 1.06
N VAL A 119 -0.21 17.69 0.62
CA VAL A 119 0.72 18.83 0.67
C VAL A 119 1.17 19.10 2.10
N LEU A 120 0.22 19.23 3.04
CA LEU A 120 0.53 19.49 4.44
C LEU A 120 1.36 18.37 5.06
N ALA A 121 1.02 17.10 4.79
CA ALA A 121 1.74 15.96 5.35
C ALA A 121 3.16 15.83 4.80
N LEU A 122 3.37 16.06 3.50
CA LEU A 122 4.71 15.98 2.90
C LEU A 122 5.59 17.14 3.35
N VAL A 123 5.05 18.37 3.41
CA VAL A 123 5.76 19.53 3.95
C VAL A 123 6.15 19.28 5.41
N LEU A 124 5.21 18.83 6.25
CA LEU A 124 5.48 18.54 7.65
C LEU A 124 6.58 17.48 7.83
N LYS A 125 6.56 16.40 7.03
CA LYS A 125 7.61 15.37 7.07
C LYS A 125 8.99 15.96 6.76
N VAL A 126 9.10 16.75 5.68
CA VAL A 126 10.37 17.36 5.27
C VAL A 126 10.87 18.35 6.32
N THR A 127 10.01 19.27 6.79
CA THR A 127 10.41 20.30 7.74
C THR A 127 10.74 19.72 9.12
N ALA A 128 10.05 18.67 9.56
CA ALA A 128 10.37 17.97 10.80
C ALA A 128 11.74 17.29 10.76
N VAL A 129 12.05 16.55 9.69
CA VAL A 129 13.36 15.86 9.56
C VAL A 129 14.49 16.87 9.40
N ALA A 130 14.30 17.91 8.58
CA ALA A 130 15.27 18.98 8.41
C ALA A 130 15.50 19.74 9.73
N GLY A 131 14.42 20.05 10.45
CA GLY A 131 14.47 20.71 11.76
C GLY A 131 15.24 19.88 12.79
N LEU A 132 14.98 18.57 12.88
CA LEU A 132 15.73 17.67 13.78
C LEU A 132 17.22 17.64 13.47
N ALA A 133 17.58 17.59 12.18
CA ALA A 133 18.97 17.59 11.76
C ALA A 133 19.68 18.92 12.02
N SER A 134 18.96 20.05 12.00
CA SER A 134 19.51 21.38 12.28
C SER A 134 19.50 21.77 13.76
N ALA A 135 18.55 21.27 14.56
CA ALA A 135 18.33 21.73 15.93
C ALA A 135 19.22 21.06 16.98
N ALA A 136 19.68 19.83 16.73
CA ALA A 136 20.41 19.08 17.76
C ALA A 136 21.94 19.25 17.60
N GLN A 137 22.55 19.93 18.58
CA GLN A 137 24.00 19.94 18.81
C GLN A 137 24.53 18.51 18.93
N THR A 138 25.75 18.28 18.42
CA THR A 138 26.55 17.03 18.33
C THR A 138 25.86 15.75 17.82
N ASP A 139 24.59 15.50 18.12
CA ASP A 139 23.84 14.26 17.88
C ASP A 139 22.60 14.43 16.99
N GLY A 140 22.36 15.61 16.39
CA GLY A 140 21.12 15.84 15.63
C GLY A 140 20.90 14.95 14.43
N LEU A 141 22.00 14.49 13.84
CA LEU A 141 21.95 13.52 12.76
C LEU A 141 21.50 12.13 13.25
N ALA A 142 21.91 11.71 14.45
CA ALA A 142 21.46 10.46 15.05
C ALA A 142 19.96 10.52 15.37
N TRP A 143 19.47 11.63 15.93
CA TRP A 143 18.04 11.84 16.19
C TRP A 143 17.21 11.84 14.92
N ALA A 144 17.65 12.51 13.85
CA ALA A 144 16.98 12.49 12.56
C ALA A 144 16.92 11.06 11.97
N ALA A 145 18.02 10.31 12.03
CA ALA A 145 18.06 8.92 11.57
C ALA A 145 17.13 8.01 12.38
N MET A 146 17.13 8.13 13.71
CA MET A 146 16.22 7.40 14.59
C MET A 146 14.76 7.75 14.30
N ALA A 147 14.44 9.03 14.13
CA ALA A 147 13.10 9.47 13.78
C ALA A 147 12.60 8.87 12.46
N LEU A 148 13.46 8.78 11.44
CA LEU A 148 13.13 8.12 10.17
C LEU A 148 12.84 6.63 10.35
N ILE A 149 13.65 5.91 11.14
CA ILE A 149 13.44 4.47 11.40
C ILE A 149 12.14 4.24 12.17
N TRP A 150 11.97 4.95 13.29
CA TRP A 150 10.82 4.78 14.17
C TRP A 150 9.51 5.21 13.52
N SER A 151 9.48 6.37 12.84
CA SER A 151 8.25 6.85 12.18
C SER A 151 7.76 5.88 11.11
N HIS A 152 8.65 5.29 10.32
CA HIS A 152 8.27 4.28 9.35
C HIS A 152 7.81 2.98 10.02
N ALA A 153 8.52 2.48 11.04
CA ALA A 153 8.10 1.27 11.77
C ALA A 153 6.71 1.43 12.41
N VAL A 154 6.48 2.54 13.13
CA VAL A 154 5.20 2.84 13.80
C VAL A 154 4.08 3.03 12.78
N SER A 155 4.34 3.73 11.68
CA SER A 155 3.36 3.94 10.61
C SER A 155 2.86 2.60 10.02
N ARG A 156 3.69 1.56 9.98
CA ARG A 156 3.30 0.23 9.46
C ARG A 156 2.72 -0.68 10.55
N ALA A 157 2.94 -0.37 11.82
CA ALA A 157 2.23 -0.99 12.94
C ALA A 157 0.79 -0.47 13.07
N ALA A 158 0.54 0.79 12.73
CA ALA A 158 -0.79 1.42 12.81
C ALA A 158 -1.91 0.68 12.05
N PRO A 159 -1.77 0.30 10.76
CA PRO A 159 -2.81 -0.44 10.06
C PRO A 159 -3.04 -1.84 10.64
N VAL A 160 -1.99 -2.49 11.16
CA VAL A 160 -2.14 -3.76 11.88
C VAL A 160 -3.06 -3.54 13.07
N TRP A 161 -2.76 -2.56 13.92
CA TRP A 161 -3.59 -2.22 15.07
C TRP A 161 -5.04 -1.90 14.69
N LEU A 162 -5.26 -1.15 13.60
CA LEU A 162 -6.60 -0.81 13.11
C LEU A 162 -7.39 -2.04 12.66
N VAL A 163 -6.77 -2.97 11.91
CA VAL A 163 -7.41 -4.22 11.49
C VAL A 163 -7.84 -5.08 12.69
N TRP A 164 -7.11 -5.02 13.80
CA TRP A 164 -7.48 -5.70 15.03
C TRP A 164 -8.60 -5.00 15.82
N ARG A 165 -8.69 -3.67 15.74
CA ARG A 165 -9.62 -2.87 16.55
C ARG A 165 -10.96 -2.63 15.88
N LEU A 166 -10.97 -2.47 14.57
CA LEU A 166 -12.14 -1.97 13.85
C LEU A 166 -12.88 -3.11 13.12
N PRO A 167 -14.22 -3.07 13.08
CA PRO A 167 -14.98 -3.97 12.21
C PRO A 167 -14.70 -3.64 10.75
N TYR A 168 -14.60 -4.67 9.91
CA TYR A 168 -14.36 -4.48 8.48
C TYR A 168 -15.49 -3.66 7.84
N ALA A 169 -15.13 -2.50 7.28
CA ALA A 169 -16.06 -1.63 6.57
C ALA A 169 -16.19 -2.10 5.11
N ALA A 170 -17.31 -2.76 4.80
CA ALA A 170 -17.71 -3.09 3.44
C ALA A 170 -19.14 -2.61 3.16
N MET A 171 -19.45 -2.40 1.89
CA MET A 171 -20.83 -2.29 1.43
C MET A 171 -21.58 -3.57 1.80
N PRO A 172 -22.86 -3.50 2.20
CA PRO A 172 -23.67 -4.67 2.51
C PRO A 172 -23.64 -5.73 1.40
N SER A 173 -23.65 -5.28 0.14
CA SER A 173 -23.63 -6.13 -1.06
C SER A 173 -22.28 -6.80 -1.36
N THR A 174 -21.16 -6.27 -0.85
CA THR A 174 -19.81 -6.80 -1.14
C THR A 174 -19.13 -7.39 0.11
N ARG A 175 -19.86 -7.57 1.21
CA ARG A 175 -19.32 -8.10 2.46
C ARG A 175 -18.98 -9.58 2.30
N ARG A 176 -17.69 -9.91 2.16
CA ARG A 176 -17.22 -11.28 2.38
C ARG A 176 -17.28 -11.61 3.87
N PRO A 177 -17.61 -12.84 4.27
CA PRO A 177 -17.54 -13.24 5.67
C PRO A 177 -16.10 -13.04 6.18
N SER A 178 -15.92 -12.17 7.18
CA SER A 178 -14.60 -11.99 7.79
C SER A 178 -14.33 -13.17 8.72
N HIS A 179 -13.25 -13.91 8.44
CA HIS A 179 -12.77 -15.01 9.27
C HIS A 179 -11.78 -14.51 10.34
N TRP A 180 -11.74 -13.20 10.59
CA TRP A 180 -10.83 -12.61 11.56
C TRP A 180 -11.27 -12.97 12.99
N PRO A 181 -10.43 -13.63 13.79
CA PRO A 181 -10.79 -14.00 15.16
C PRO A 181 -11.01 -12.72 16.00
N ARG A 182 -12.21 -12.58 16.56
CA ARG A 182 -12.58 -11.46 17.44
C ARG A 182 -12.24 -11.78 18.90
N GLY A 183 -11.63 -10.84 19.62
CA GLY A 183 -11.51 -10.84 21.09
C GLY A 183 -10.21 -11.43 21.67
N ARG A 184 -9.94 -11.07 22.95
CA ARG A 184 -8.89 -11.43 23.97
C ARG A 184 -7.49 -11.97 23.56
N ALA A 185 -7.31 -12.60 22.40
CA ALA A 185 -6.01 -13.01 21.85
C ALA A 185 -5.08 -11.83 21.51
N ALA A 186 -5.61 -10.61 21.38
CA ALA A 186 -4.83 -9.39 21.18
C ALA A 186 -3.86 -9.07 22.34
N ALA A 187 -4.20 -9.47 23.58
CA ALA A 187 -3.34 -9.28 24.75
C ALA A 187 -2.13 -10.24 24.76
N ALA A 188 -2.30 -11.45 24.19
CA ALA A 188 -1.25 -12.46 24.12
C ALA A 188 -0.19 -12.18 23.03
N TRP A 189 -0.44 -11.23 22.13
CA TRP A 189 0.51 -10.86 21.08
C TRP A 189 1.40 -9.68 21.48
N ALA A 190 0.86 -8.71 22.22
CA ALA A 190 1.65 -7.64 22.85
C ALA A 190 2.70 -8.22 23.82
N SER A 191 2.34 -9.28 24.56
CA SER A 191 3.27 -9.98 25.46
C SER A 191 4.37 -10.77 24.74
N ARG A 192 4.20 -11.07 23.44
CA ARG A 192 5.20 -11.80 22.64
C ARG A 192 6.33 -10.90 22.13
N TRP A 193 6.11 -9.57 22.11
CA TRP A 193 7.15 -8.57 21.83
C TRP A 193 7.95 -8.16 23.09
N SER A 194 7.42 -8.40 24.29
CA SER A 194 8.06 -8.02 25.56
C SER A 194 9.02 -9.05 26.15
N GLY A 195 9.49 -10.02 25.34
CA GLY A 195 10.54 -10.95 25.78
C GLY A 195 10.04 -12.09 26.67
N SER A 196 9.79 -13.25 26.07
CA SER A 196 10.09 -14.56 26.65
C SER A 196 9.82 -15.61 25.59
N GLY A 197 10.87 -16.31 25.19
CA GLY A 197 10.81 -17.37 24.20
C GLY A 197 9.97 -18.54 24.69
N SER A 198 9.18 -19.10 23.78
CA SER A 198 9.03 -20.55 23.63
C SER A 198 8.32 -20.82 22.30
N PRO A 199 8.94 -21.54 21.35
CA PRO A 199 8.25 -22.02 20.18
C PRO A 199 7.42 -23.24 20.60
N ALA A 200 6.11 -23.07 20.74
CA ALA A 200 5.22 -24.23 20.86
C ALA A 200 5.17 -24.92 19.49
N VAL A 201 5.96 -25.99 19.35
CA VAL A 201 5.92 -26.95 18.27
C VAL A 201 4.54 -27.63 18.29
N GLN A 202 3.74 -27.48 17.22
CA GLN A 202 2.57 -28.32 17.01
C GLN A 202 3.02 -29.69 16.48
N PRO A 203 2.49 -30.81 17.00
CA PRO A 203 2.86 -32.13 16.52
C PRO A 203 2.32 -32.36 15.10
N CYS A 204 3.23 -32.76 14.21
CA CYS A 204 2.94 -33.16 12.84
C CYS A 204 2.24 -34.53 12.86
N GLY A 205 0.95 -34.55 12.48
CA GLY A 205 0.21 -35.78 12.21
C GLY A 205 0.64 -36.38 10.88
N SER A 206 1.12 -37.61 10.95
CA SER A 206 1.61 -38.43 9.85
C SER A 206 0.51 -38.80 8.84
N ARG A 207 0.82 -38.68 7.54
CA ARG A 207 0.30 -39.61 6.52
C ARG A 207 1.31 -39.74 5.37
N SER A 208 1.58 -40.99 5.07
CA SER A 208 2.55 -41.57 4.15
C SER A 208 2.10 -41.56 2.68
N GLY A 209 3.06 -41.55 1.75
CA GLY A 209 2.84 -41.88 0.33
C GLY A 209 4.02 -41.48 -0.58
N PRO A 210 4.56 -42.35 -1.47
CA PRO A 210 5.95 -42.24 -1.93
C PRO A 210 6.18 -41.70 -3.36
N ARG A 211 7.41 -41.18 -3.56
CA ARG A 211 8.31 -41.19 -4.74
C ARG A 211 7.78 -40.85 -6.15
N LEU A 212 8.45 -39.92 -6.84
CA LEU A 212 9.42 -40.18 -7.95
C LEU A 212 9.88 -38.85 -8.60
N LEU A 213 11.20 -38.67 -8.71
CA LEU A 213 11.93 -37.79 -9.64
C LEU A 213 12.14 -38.56 -10.98
N PRO A 214 12.64 -38.00 -12.12
CA PRO A 214 13.46 -36.78 -12.24
C PRO A 214 13.24 -35.90 -13.50
N GLY A 215 13.90 -34.73 -13.50
CA GLY A 215 14.63 -34.25 -14.69
C GLY A 215 13.97 -33.17 -15.56
N ARG A 216 14.51 -31.94 -15.51
CA ARG A 216 15.42 -31.39 -16.53
C ARG A 216 15.50 -29.86 -16.38
N LEU A 217 16.73 -29.40 -16.18
CA LEU A 217 17.15 -28.01 -16.25
C LEU A 217 17.07 -27.54 -17.71
N ARG A 218 16.44 -26.38 -17.94
CA ARG A 218 16.79 -25.50 -19.06
C ARG A 218 16.86 -24.07 -18.56
N PHE A 219 18.08 -23.55 -18.53
CA PHE A 219 18.40 -22.14 -18.44
C PHE A 219 17.88 -21.45 -19.71
N GLY A 220 17.19 -20.33 -19.52
CA GLY A 220 16.75 -19.46 -20.60
C GLY A 220 16.34 -18.13 -20.01
N TRP A 221 17.26 -17.16 -20.05
CA TRP A 221 16.93 -15.75 -19.87
C TRP A 221 16.37 -15.23 -21.20
N PRO A 222 15.20 -14.58 -21.19
CA PRO A 222 15.05 -13.44 -22.08
C PRO A 222 14.56 -12.21 -21.32
N CYS A 223 15.37 -11.16 -21.44
CA CYS A 223 15.04 -9.76 -21.66
C CYS A 223 13.60 -9.32 -21.34
N LEU A 224 13.45 -8.38 -20.41
CA LEU A 224 12.26 -7.55 -20.27
C LEU A 224 12.01 -6.77 -21.58
N PRO A 225 10.75 -6.72 -22.05
CA PRO A 225 10.23 -5.53 -22.69
C PRO A 225 9.18 -4.92 -21.78
N TRP A 226 9.47 -3.69 -21.37
CA TRP A 226 8.55 -2.72 -20.81
C TRP A 226 7.29 -2.66 -21.71
N ARG A 227 6.19 -3.28 -21.29
CA ARG A 227 4.90 -3.21 -22.00
C ARG A 227 3.93 -2.40 -21.17
N HIS A 228 3.57 -1.25 -21.72
CA HIS A 228 2.36 -0.51 -21.40
C HIS A 228 1.17 -1.47 -21.37
N ALA A 229 0.61 -1.69 -20.19
CA ALA A 229 -0.64 -2.43 -20.05
C ALA A 229 -1.79 -1.55 -20.55
N HIS A 230 -2.22 -1.85 -21.78
CA HIS A 230 -3.46 -1.37 -22.36
C HIS A 230 -4.65 -1.73 -21.47
N ARG A 231 -5.58 -0.77 -21.36
CA ARG A 231 -6.90 -0.86 -20.71
C ARG A 231 -7.66 -2.12 -21.16
N PRO A 232 -8.30 -2.89 -20.26
CA PRO A 232 -9.20 -3.95 -20.68
C PRO A 232 -10.48 -3.34 -21.28
N ARG A 233 -10.72 -3.58 -22.57
CA ARG A 233 -12.02 -3.37 -23.21
C ARG A 233 -12.99 -4.41 -22.67
N CYS A 234 -14.11 -3.95 -22.11
CA CYS A 234 -15.28 -4.77 -21.88
C CYS A 234 -15.78 -5.33 -23.22
N VAL A 235 -15.74 -6.65 -23.38
CA VAL A 235 -16.48 -7.34 -24.44
C VAL A 235 -17.63 -8.07 -23.77
N ALA A 236 -18.81 -7.46 -23.84
CA ALA A 236 -20.07 -8.14 -23.59
C ALA A 236 -20.26 -9.19 -24.70
N ARG A 237 -20.43 -10.46 -24.31
CA ARG A 237 -20.75 -11.53 -25.25
C ARG A 237 -22.24 -11.50 -25.57
N ALA A 238 -22.54 -11.46 -26.85
CA ALA A 238 -23.86 -11.42 -27.46
C ALA A 238 -24.68 -12.69 -27.17
N GLY A 239 -25.97 -12.47 -26.89
CA GLY A 239 -27.04 -13.43 -27.15
C GLY A 239 -27.66 -13.11 -28.52
N CYS A 240 -27.79 -14.15 -29.34
CA CYS A 240 -28.26 -14.15 -30.70
C CYS A 240 -29.77 -13.81 -30.79
N THR A 241 -30.18 -12.94 -31.72
CA THR A 241 -31.36 -13.17 -32.58
C THR A 241 -31.33 -12.20 -33.75
N THR A 242 -31.57 -12.79 -34.91
CA THR A 242 -31.62 -12.26 -36.27
C THR A 242 -32.74 -11.25 -36.48
N GLY A 243 -32.48 -10.19 -37.26
CA GLY A 243 -33.53 -9.29 -37.76
C GLY A 243 -32.95 -8.15 -38.59
N TRP A 244 -32.84 -8.37 -39.91
CA TRP A 244 -32.60 -7.34 -40.91
C TRP A 244 -33.74 -6.33 -40.93
N ALA A 245 -33.44 -5.02 -40.99
CA ALA A 245 -34.11 -4.04 -41.87
C ALA A 245 -33.71 -2.57 -41.59
N VAL A 246 -33.16 -1.95 -42.64
CA VAL A 246 -33.50 -0.61 -43.17
C VAL A 246 -33.23 0.65 -42.31
N SER A 247 -32.25 1.44 -42.77
CA SER A 247 -32.24 2.91 -42.65
C SER A 247 -33.08 3.51 -43.78
N PRO A 248 -33.81 4.64 -43.56
CA PRO A 248 -33.19 5.93 -43.93
C PRO A 248 -33.61 7.17 -43.08
N ALA A 249 -32.64 8.08 -42.99
CA ALA A 249 -32.70 9.55 -43.03
C ALA A 249 -33.92 10.35 -42.50
N THR A 250 -33.64 11.28 -41.58
CA THR A 250 -33.99 12.74 -41.62
C THR A 250 -33.42 13.41 -40.35
N ARG A 251 -32.27 14.09 -40.38
CA ARG A 251 -32.04 15.51 -40.72
C ARG A 251 -32.86 16.49 -39.85
N TRP A 252 -32.30 16.99 -38.75
CA TRP A 252 -32.61 18.32 -38.18
C TRP A 252 -31.42 18.84 -37.34
N ALA A 253 -30.88 19.97 -37.77
CA ALA A 253 -30.06 20.95 -37.06
C ALA A 253 -30.28 22.29 -37.80
N PRO A 254 -29.96 23.49 -37.27
CA PRO A 254 -29.53 23.94 -35.93
C PRO A 254 -30.26 25.25 -35.46
N ARG A 255 -29.70 25.91 -34.42
CA ARG A 255 -29.92 27.29 -33.90
C ARG A 255 -30.86 27.38 -32.68
N SER A 256 -30.62 28.20 -31.65
CA SER A 256 -29.68 29.30 -31.40
C SER A 256 -29.79 29.80 -29.95
N ARG A 257 -28.66 30.32 -29.39
CA ARG A 257 -28.52 31.46 -28.43
C ARG A 257 -29.26 31.31 -27.08
N SER A 258 -28.81 31.80 -25.92
CA SER A 258 -27.84 32.84 -25.51
C SER A 258 -27.63 32.73 -23.98
N SER A 259 -26.58 33.40 -23.47
CA SER A 259 -26.46 34.02 -22.11
C SER A 259 -26.57 33.08 -20.88
N ASN A 260 -25.66 33.04 -19.91
CA ASN A 260 -24.86 34.10 -19.30
C ASN A 260 -23.61 33.52 -18.62
N TRP A 261 -22.52 34.27 -18.70
CA TRP A 261 -21.43 34.28 -17.74
C TRP A 261 -21.84 35.19 -16.56
N SER A 262 -21.58 34.78 -15.31
CA SER A 262 -20.90 35.57 -14.25
C SER A 262 -21.33 35.18 -12.83
N ALA A 263 -20.30 34.90 -12.01
CA ALA A 263 -20.17 35.18 -10.57
C ALA A 263 -21.18 34.59 -9.56
N CYS A 264 -20.74 33.54 -8.85
CA CYS A 264 -20.40 33.55 -7.42
C CYS A 264 -19.67 32.24 -7.07
#